data_AF-A0A4S3PSL6-F1
#
_entry.id   AF-A0A4S3PSL6-F1
#
_cell.length_a   1.000
_cell.length_b   1.000
_cell.length_c   1.000
_cell.angle_alpha   90.00
_cell.angle_beta   90.00
_cell.angle_gamma   90.00
#
_symmetry.space_group_name_H-M   'P 1'
#
loop_
_entity.id
_entity.type
_entity.pdbx_description
1 polymer ?
#
loop_
_entity_poly.entity_id
_entity_poly.type
_entity_poly.pdbx_seq_one_letter_code
_entity_poly.pdbx_strand_id
1 'polypeptide(L)' 'MKTTMLEAVKYFGGTVLIAGIIIFCLGFFGSGSSVLTPIGIGTVMGAIFVFLMGLFLIASEEMLLKAQGTKQD' A
#
# COMPACT_ATOMS: atom_id res chain seq x y z
N MET A 1 -11.09 -19.45 12.11
CA MET A 1 -10.03 -18.56 11.59
C MET A 1 -10.62 -17.16 11.52
N LYS A 2 -10.26 -16.26 12.44
CA LYS A 2 -10.65 -14.84 12.33
C LYS A 2 -9.66 -14.23 11.35
N THR A 3 -10.02 -14.19 10.07
CA THR A 3 -9.27 -13.43 9.07
C THR A 3 -9.38 -11.98 9.48
N THR A 4 -8.36 -11.46 10.15
CA THR A 4 -8.28 -10.03 10.47
C THR A 4 -8.30 -9.29 9.14
N MET A 5 -9.16 -8.27 9.02
CA MET A 5 -9.26 -7.48 7.78
C MET A 5 -7.88 -6.95 7.35
N LEU A 6 -6.98 -6.77 8.32
CA LEU A 6 -5.57 -6.45 8.12
C LEU A 6 -4.79 -7.49 7.30
N GLU A 7 -4.97 -8.80 7.53
CA GLU A 7 -4.28 -9.81 6.72
C GLU A 7 -4.76 -9.83 5.27
N ALA A 8 -6.07 -9.70 5.07
CA ALA A 8 -6.67 -9.63 3.74
C ALA A 8 -6.20 -8.38 2.97
N VAL A 9 -6.26 -7.21 3.61
CA VAL A 9 -5.80 -5.94 3.01
C VAL A 9 -4.31 -5.94 2.77
N LYS A 10 -3.51 -6.51 3.68
CA LYS A 10 -2.05 -6.60 3.50
C LYS A 10 -1.69 -7.51 2.32
N TYR A 11 -2.41 -8.61 2.13
CA TYR A 11 -2.19 -9.53 1.01
C TYR A 11 -2.65 -8.95 -0.34
N PHE A 12 -3.88 -8.44 -0.41
CA PHE A 12 -4.42 -7.82 -1.64
C PHE A 12 -3.71 -6.51 -1.98
N GLY A 13 -3.49 -5.67 -0.98
CA GLY A 13 -2.78 -4.41 -1.14
C GLY A 13 -1.33 -4.62 -1.57
N GLY A 14 -0.62 -5.57 -0.94
CA GLY A 14 0.76 -5.90 -1.29
C GLY A 14 0.90 -6.42 -2.73
N THR A 15 -0.04 -7.27 -3.18
CA THR A 15 -0.03 -7.78 -4.56
C THR A 15 -0.34 -6.69 -5.59
N VAL A 16 -1.32 -5.81 -5.32
CA VAL A 16 -1.62 -4.65 -6.17
C VAL A 16 -0.43 -3.68 -6.23
N LEU A 17 0.24 -3.43 -5.10
CA LEU A 17 1.42 -2.57 -5.03
C LEU A 17 2.56 -3.12 -5.90
N ILE A 18 2.86 -4.42 -5.79
CA ILE A 18 3.90 -5.08 -6.58
C ILE A 18 3.56 -5.04 -8.07
N ALA A 19 2.30 -5.33 -8.44
CA ALA A 19 1.85 -5.24 -9.83
C ALA A 19 1.99 -3.81 -10.38
N GLY A 20 1.63 -2.79 -9.59
CA GLY A 20 1.77 -1.39 -9.95
C GLY A 20 3.24 -0.97 -10.17
N ILE A 21 4.16 -1.43 -9.32
CA ILE A 21 5.61 -1.18 -9.48
C ILE A 21 6.14 -1.81 -10.77
N ILE A 22 5.73 -3.04 -11.09
CA ILE A 22 6.17 -3.73 -12.31
C ILE A 22 5.67 -2.99 -13.56
N ILE A 23 4.37 -2.68 -13.60
CA ILE A 23 3.77 -1.94 -14.72
C ILE A 23 4.42 -0.56 -14.88
N PHE A 24 4.72 0.11 -13.76
CA PHE A 24 5.43 1.37 -13.78
C PHE A 24 6.86 1.25 -14.33
N CYS A 25 7.64 0.27 -13.88
CA CYS A 25 8.99 0.04 -14.40
C CYS A 25 8.98 -0.26 -15.91
N LEU A 26 8.03 -1.06 -16.39
CA LEU A 26 7.87 -1.35 -17.81
C LEU A 26 7.48 -0.09 -18.61
N GLY A 27 6.54 0.71 -18.10
CA GLY A 27 6.12 1.97 -18.72
C GLY A 27 7.24 3.02 -18.72
N PHE A 28 8.02 3.11 -17.63
CA PHE A 28 9.11 4.06 -17.45
C PHE A 28 10.29 3.76 -18.37
N PHE A 29 10.75 2.50 -18.42
CA PHE A 29 11.85 2.10 -19.31
C PHE A 29 11.43 2.05 -20.77
N GLY A 30 10.14 1.83 -21.06
CA GLY A 30 9.59 1.80 -22.42
C GLY A 30 9.27 3.19 -22.99
N SER A 31 8.94 4.19 -22.17
CA SER A 31 8.56 5.52 -22.64
C SER A 31 9.76 6.48 -22.61
N GLY A 32 10.36 6.75 -23.78
CA GLY A 32 11.44 7.74 -23.94
C GLY A 32 11.00 9.21 -23.86
N SER A 33 9.90 9.53 -23.16
CA SER A 33 9.29 10.87 -23.16
C SER A 33 9.69 11.68 -21.94
N SER A 34 10.45 12.77 -22.12
CA SER A 34 10.98 13.62 -21.04
C SER A 34 9.93 14.25 -20.11
N VAL A 35 8.70 14.45 -20.56
CA VAL A 35 7.64 15.13 -19.78
C VAL A 35 6.73 14.13 -19.06
N LEU A 36 6.54 12.95 -19.63
CA LEU A 36 5.64 11.94 -19.08
C LEU A 36 6.28 11.18 -17.90
N THR A 37 7.61 11.06 -17.94
CA THR A 37 8.45 10.45 -16.92
C THR A 37 8.27 11.06 -15.51
N PRO A 38 8.41 12.39 -15.29
CA PRO A 38 8.21 12.99 -13.97
C PRO A 38 6.76 12.90 -13.47
N ILE A 39 5.77 12.99 -14.37
CA ILE A 39 4.35 12.82 -14.01
C ILE A 39 4.08 11.38 -13.55
N GLY A 40 4.64 10.40 -14.27
CA GLY A 40 4.57 8.99 -13.90
C GLY A 40 5.19 8.73 -12.53
N ILE A 41 6.40 9.25 -12.27
CA ILE A 41 7.06 9.12 -10.96
C ILE A 41 6.19 9.73 -9.86
N GLY A 42 5.68 10.95 -10.06
CA GLY A 42 4.83 11.61 -9.07
C GLY A 42 3.56 10.83 -8.76
N THR A 43 2.92 10.28 -9.79
CA THR A 43 1.70 9.48 -9.64
C THR A 43 1.96 8.18 -8.88
N VAL A 44 3.05 7.48 -9.19
CA VAL A 44 3.40 6.22 -8.50
C VAL A 44 3.88 6.46 -7.08
N MET A 45 4.70 7.48 -6.85
CA MET A 45 5.11 7.85 -5.49
C MET A 45 3.91 8.28 -4.64
N GLY A 46 2.96 9.03 -5.21
CA GLY A 46 1.71 9.38 -4.54
C GLY A 46 0.85 8.17 -4.21
N ALA A 47 0.69 7.24 -5.16
CA ALA A 47 -0.06 6.00 -4.96
C ALA A 47 0.55 5.12 -3.85
N ILE A 48 1.87 4.96 -3.84
CA ILE A 48 2.60 4.24 -2.78
C ILE A 48 2.37 4.93 -1.43
N PHE A 49 2.45 6.26 -1.38
CA PHE A 49 2.31 7.01 -0.14
C PHE A 49 0.91 6.87 0.47
N VAL A 50 -0.14 7.02 -0.35
CA VAL A 50 -1.54 6.83 0.09
C VAL A 50 -1.78 5.38 0.53
N PHE A 51 -1.21 4.41 -0.19
CA PHE A 51 -1.31 3.01 0.17
C PHE A 51 -0.66 2.68 1.52
N LEU A 52 0.55 3.18 1.77
CA LEU A 52 1.25 3.01 3.04
C LEU A 52 0.50 3.69 4.20
N MET A 53 -0.05 4.88 3.97
CA MET A 53 -0.90 5.56 4.96
C MET A 53 -2.13 4.74 5.33
N GLY A 54 -2.83 4.16 4.35
CA GLY A 54 -3.97 3.26 4.60
C GLY A 54 -3.57 2.01 5.41
N LEU A 55 -2.45 1.38 5.05
CA LEU A 55 -1.90 0.24 5.80
C LEU A 55 -1.55 0.61 7.24
N PHE A 56 -0.97 1.79 7.45
CA PHE A 56 -0.57 2.26 8.77
C PHE A 56 -1.78 2.51 9.69
N LEU A 57 -2.87 3.08 9.15
CA LEU A 57 -4.11 3.29 9.91
C LEU A 57 -4.74 1.98 10.35
N ILE A 58 -4.83 1.01 9.44
CA ILE A 58 -5.38 -0.33 9.74
C ILE A 58 -4.49 -1.06 10.76
N ALA A 59 -3.16 -0.98 10.61
CA ALA A 59 -2.24 -1.53 11.60
C ALA A 59 -2.38 -0.88 12.98
N SER A 60 -2.56 0.44 13.03
CA SER A 60 -2.77 1.18 14.28
C SER A 60 -4.10 0.80 14.94
N GLU A 61 -5.17 0.64 14.16
CA GLU A 61 -6.47 0.18 14.63
C GLU A 61 -6.37 -1.22 15.26
N GLU A 62 -5.70 -2.16 14.61
CA GLU A 62 -5.50 -3.51 15.16
C GLU A 62 -4.65 -3.52 16.43
N MET A 63 -3.60 -2.69 16.51
CA MET A 63 -2.81 -2.55 17.73
C MET A 63 -3.63 -1.93 18.88
N LEU A 64 -4.46 -0.93 18.59
CA LEU A 64 -5.35 -0.31 19.57
C LEU A 64 -6.40 -1.31 20.07
N LEU A 65 -7.03 -2.07 19.17
CA LEU A 65 -7.99 -3.12 19.52
C LEU A 65 -7.33 -4.20 20.40
N LYS A 66 -6.11 -4.64 20.08
CA LYS A 66 -5.32 -5.52 20.95
C LYS A 66 -5.05 -4.89 22.32
N ALA A 67 -4.63 -3.61 22.35
CA ALA A 67 -4.30 -2.91 23.60
C ALA A 67 -5.54 -2.62 24.49
N GLN A 68 -6.74 -2.58 23.92
CA GLN A 68 -8.01 -2.49 24.64
C GLN A 68 -8.52 -3.87 25.08
N GLY A 69 -8.36 -4.90 24.24
CA GLY A 69 -8.70 -6.29 24.59
C GLY A 69 -7.83 -6.90 25.68
N THR A 70 -6.65 -6.36 25.95
CA THR A 70 -5.76 -6.74 27.08
C THR A 70 -6.04 -5.95 28.37
N LYS A 71 -7.07 -5.09 28.41
CA LYS A 71 -7.53 -4.42 29.65
C LYS A 71 -8.82 -5.04 30.22
N GLN A 72 -8.98 -6.35 30.05
CA GLN A 72 -10.09 -7.11 30.63
C GLN A 72 -9.61 -8.27 31.51
N ASP A 73 -8.37 -8.21 31.98
CA ASP A 73 -7.82 -8.97 33.11
C ASP A 73 -7.33 -7.99 34.18
#